data_AF-A0A1F6FNY2-F1
#
_entry.id   AF-A0A1F6FNY2-F1
#
_cell.length_a   1.000
_cell.length_b   1.000
_cell.length_c   1.000
_cell.angle_alpha   90.00
_cell.angle_beta   90.00
_cell.angle_gamma   90.00
#
_symmetry.space_group_name_H-M   'P 1'
#
loop_
_entity.id
_entity.type
_entity.pdbx_description
1 polymer ?
#
loop_
_entity_poly.entity_id
_entity_poly.type
_entity_poly.pdbx_seq_one_letter_code
_entity_poly.pdbx_strand_id
1 'polypeptide(L)'
;MLAKKHRLAKNKDIQNVLKRGQIYFSPFFNIKILENNYYNSRFCIVVSTNISKKAVIRNSVKRRLRAVINKNITNISQNYDLVILTKPAVTIAAFKDLEKTFEFLLKKAKI
;
A
#
# COMPACT_ATOMS: atom_id res chain seq x y z
N MET A 1 9.77 -10.91 2.56
CA MET A 1 9.93 -9.80 1.59
C MET A 1 8.92 -9.99 0.46
N LEU A 2 8.34 -8.93 -0.10
CA LEU A 2 7.36 -9.04 -1.20
C LEU A 2 8.04 -9.52 -2.50
N ALA A 3 7.49 -10.53 -3.18
CA ALA A 3 8.03 -11.03 -4.44
C ALA A 3 8.00 -9.97 -5.56
N LYS A 4 8.92 -10.03 -6.52
CA LYS A 4 9.00 -9.05 -7.64
C LYS A 4 7.69 -8.94 -8.43
N LYS A 5 6.99 -10.06 -8.63
CA LYS A 5 5.70 -10.12 -9.35
C LYS A 5 4.60 -9.24 -8.73
N HIS A 6 4.72 -8.93 -7.44
CA HIS A 6 3.75 -8.10 -6.71
C HIS A 6 4.26 -6.67 -6.49
N ARG A 7 5.37 -6.26 -7.12
CA ARG A 7 5.91 -4.90 -6.95
C ARG A 7 5.53 -4.02 -8.13
N LEU A 8 4.84 -2.93 -7.86
CA LEU A 8 4.59 -1.86 -8.82
C LEU A 8 5.77 -0.88 -8.82
N ALA A 9 6.73 -1.09 -9.73
CA ALA A 9 7.97 -0.31 -9.79
C ALA A 9 8.01 0.73 -10.91
N LYS A 10 7.23 0.54 -11.98
CA LYS A 10 7.25 1.44 -13.14
C LYS A 10 6.59 2.78 -12.80
N ASN A 11 7.33 3.88 -12.99
CA ASN A 11 6.81 5.23 -12.74
C ASN A 11 5.53 5.54 -13.52
N LYS A 12 5.43 5.08 -14.78
CA LYS A 12 4.24 5.25 -15.62
C LYS A 12 3.01 4.58 -14.98
N ASP A 13 3.17 3.36 -14.48
CA ASP A 13 2.08 2.61 -13.86
C ASP A 13 1.67 3.27 -12.53
N ILE A 14 2.65 3.69 -11.70
CA ILE A 14 2.39 4.41 -10.44
C ILE A 14 1.61 5.70 -10.71
N GLN A 15 2.05 6.50 -11.70
CA GLN A 15 1.35 7.72 -12.12
C GLN A 15 -0.07 7.43 -12.61
N ASN A 16 -0.28 6.34 -13.35
CA ASN A 16 -1.60 5.95 -13.83
C ASN A 16 -2.56 5.64 -12.67
N VAL A 17 -2.11 4.86 -11.68
CA VAL A 17 -2.88 4.57 -10.46
C VAL A 17 -3.16 5.86 -9.67
N LEU A 18 -2.16 6.75 -9.57
CA LEU A 18 -2.34 8.03 -8.88
C LEU A 18 -3.35 8.95 -9.56
N LYS A 19 -3.47 8.90 -10.89
CA LYS A 19 -4.43 9.73 -11.64
C LYS A 19 -5.83 9.12 -11.69
N ARG A 20 -5.95 7.83 -12.01
CA ARG A 20 -7.23 7.18 -12.34
C ARG A 20 -7.76 6.26 -11.23
N GLY A 21 -6.91 5.89 -10.27
CA GLY A 21 -7.30 4.97 -9.21
C GLY A 21 -8.26 5.58 -8.19
N GLN A 22 -9.23 4.77 -7.76
CA GLN A 22 -10.14 5.07 -6.66
C GLN A 22 -9.37 5.17 -5.35
N ILE A 23 -9.72 6.14 -4.52
CA ILE A 23 -9.01 6.41 -3.26
C ILE A 23 -9.83 5.97 -2.05
N TYR A 24 -9.18 5.25 -1.15
CA TYR A 24 -9.72 4.84 0.14
C TYR A 24 -8.90 5.46 1.25
N PHE A 25 -9.59 6.21 2.12
CA PHE A 25 -8.97 6.99 3.17
C PHE A 25 -8.89 6.20 4.48
N SER A 26 -7.77 6.35 5.18
CA SER A 26 -7.66 5.93 6.58
C SER A 26 -6.80 6.91 7.40
N PRO A 27 -6.80 6.79 8.74
CA PRO A 27 -5.97 7.62 9.61
C PRO A 27 -4.46 7.45 9.35
N PHE A 28 -4.00 6.24 9.02
CA PHE A 28 -2.57 5.93 8.91
C PHE A 28 -2.03 6.03 7.47
N PHE A 29 -2.84 5.65 6.48
CA PHE A 29 -2.45 5.66 5.07
C PHE A 29 -3.66 5.65 4.15
N ASN A 30 -3.55 6.25 2.97
CA ASN A 30 -4.56 6.11 1.93
C ASN A 30 -4.13 5.02 0.95
N ILE A 31 -5.08 4.29 0.40
CA ILE A 31 -4.83 3.35 -0.69
C ILE A 31 -5.50 3.88 -1.95
N LYS A 32 -4.74 4.01 -3.03
CA LYS A 32 -5.29 4.14 -4.38
C LYS A 32 -5.29 2.80 -5.08
N ILE A 33 -6.41 2.44 -5.68
CA ILE A 33 -6.65 1.14 -6.31
C ILE A 33 -7.08 1.38 -7.74
N LEU A 34 -6.45 0.67 -8.67
CA LEU A 34 -6.82 0.65 -10.08
C LEU A 34 -6.80 -0.79 -10.56
N GLU A 35 -7.82 -1.21 -11.30
CA GLU A 35 -7.81 -2.51 -11.96
C GLU A 35 -6.67 -2.56 -12.99
N ASN A 36 -6.00 -3.71 -13.05
CA ASN A 36 -4.94 -4.00 -13.99
C ASN A 36 -5.34 -5.23 -14.84
N ASN A 37 -4.68 -5.42 -15.97
CA ASN A 37 -4.95 -6.57 -16.85
C ASN A 37 -3.99 -7.75 -16.58
N TYR A 38 -3.42 -7.83 -15.37
CA TYR A 38 -2.46 -8.86 -14.99
C TYR A 38 -3.07 -9.81 -13.98
N TYR A 39 -2.71 -11.10 -14.03
CA TYR A 39 -3.13 -12.12 -13.05
C TYR A 39 -2.60 -11.89 -11.61
N ASN A 40 -1.90 -10.78 -11.37
CA ASN A 40 -1.22 -10.50 -10.11
C ASN A 40 -1.53 -9.09 -9.64
N SER A 41 -1.88 -8.97 -8.37
CA SER A 41 -1.99 -7.67 -7.73
C SER A 41 -0.60 -7.12 -7.40
N ARG A 42 -0.36 -5.86 -7.78
CA ARG A 42 0.92 -5.16 -7.67
C ARG A 42 0.80 -4.00 -6.70
N PHE A 43 1.81 -3.82 -5.86
CA PHE A 43 1.80 -2.85 -4.77
C PHE A 43 2.97 -1.88 -4.88
N CYS A 44 2.69 -0.60 -4.65
CA CYS A 44 3.68 0.44 -4.42
C CYS A 44 3.45 1.06 -3.04
N ILE A 45 4.53 1.31 -2.29
CA ILE A 45 4.45 2.02 -1.01
C ILE A 45 5.21 3.33 -1.16
N VAL A 46 4.49 4.43 -1.04
CA VAL A 46 5.02 5.79 -1.14
C VAL A 46 5.11 6.35 0.26
N VAL A 47 6.34 6.56 0.73
CA VAL A 47 6.65 7.22 2.01
C VAL A 47 7.30 8.55 1.72
N SER A 48 6.55 9.63 1.93
CA SER A 48 7.02 11.01 1.75
C SER A 48 8.11 11.36 2.78
N THR A 49 9.02 12.26 2.38
CA THR A 49 10.00 12.92 3.27
C THR A 49 9.33 13.72 4.38
N ASN A 50 8.09 14.19 4.17
CA ASN A 50 7.32 14.98 5.14
C ASN A 50 6.91 14.16 6.38
N ILE A 51 6.91 12.83 6.28
CA ILE A 51 6.58 11.94 7.41
C ILE A 51 7.75 11.85 8.38
N SER A 52 8.96 11.78 7.85
CA SER A 52 10.18 11.79 8.66
C SER A 52 11.40 12.12 7.79
N LYS A 53 12.23 13.02 8.29
CA LYS A 53 13.56 13.28 7.72
C LYS A 53 14.50 12.07 7.90
N LYS A 54 14.28 11.25 8.95
CA LYS A 54 15.11 10.07 9.23
C LYS A 54 14.78 8.92 8.26
N ALA A 55 15.77 8.53 7.44
CA ALA A 55 15.62 7.43 6.49
C ALA A 55 15.27 6.08 7.16
N VAL A 56 15.82 5.84 8.36
CA VAL A 56 15.55 4.62 9.15
C VAL A 56 14.06 4.48 9.48
N ILE A 57 13.40 5.58 9.87
CA ILE A 57 11.97 5.58 10.18
C ILE A 57 11.16 5.27 8.91
N ARG A 58 11.48 5.93 7.79
CA ARG A 58 10.80 5.67 6.50
C ARG A 58 10.96 4.21 6.05
N ASN A 59 12.15 3.64 6.20
CA ASN A 59 12.43 2.26 5.84
C ASN A 59 11.73 1.27 6.78
N SER A 60 11.63 1.59 8.06
CA SER A 60 10.84 0.82 9.03
C SER A 60 9.37 0.78 8.62
N VAL A 61 8.76 1.93 8.30
CA VAL A 61 7.38 2.02 7.80
C VAL A 61 7.19 1.18 6.54
N LYS A 62 8.08 1.31 5.53
CA LYS A 62 8.02 0.48 4.31
C LYS A 62 8.10 -1.00 4.64
N ARG A 63 8.96 -1.42 5.57
CA ARG A 63 9.10 -2.83 5.98
C ARG A 63 7.84 -3.35 6.66
N ARG A 64 7.26 -2.56 7.58
CA ARG A 64 6.01 -2.91 8.27
C ARG A 64 4.85 -3.08 7.30
N LEU A 65 4.64 -2.12 6.40
CA LEU A 65 3.57 -2.21 5.40
C LEU A 65 3.78 -3.37 4.42
N ARG A 66 5.03 -3.66 4.00
CA ARG A 66 5.31 -4.85 3.19
C ARG A 66 4.96 -6.14 3.92
N ALA A 67 5.18 -6.22 5.23
CA ALA A 67 4.82 -7.40 6.01
C ALA A 67 3.29 -7.58 6.07
N VAL A 68 2.54 -6.49 6.28
CA VAL A 68 1.07 -6.51 6.23
C VAL A 68 0.56 -6.99 4.87
N ILE A 69 1.05 -6.39 3.77
CA ILE A 69 0.64 -6.80 2.42
C ILE A 69 0.97 -8.27 2.17
N ASN A 70 2.15 -8.72 2.57
CA ASN A 70 2.59 -10.10 2.34
C ASN A 70 1.73 -11.13 3.10
N LYS A 71 1.21 -10.76 4.27
CA LYS A 71 0.32 -11.62 5.06
C LYS A 71 -1.08 -11.74 4.42
N ASN A 72 -1.53 -10.69 3.73
CA ASN A 72 -2.88 -10.60 3.19
C ASN A 72 -2.94 -10.88 1.69
N ILE A 73 -1.81 -11.19 1.04
CA ILE A 73 -1.72 -11.30 -0.42
C ILE A 73 -2.57 -12.42 -1.02
N THR A 74 -2.84 -13.46 -0.24
CA THR A 74 -3.73 -14.58 -0.62
C THR A 74 -5.20 -14.20 -0.61
N ASN A 75 -5.55 -13.16 0.15
CA ASN A 75 -6.94 -12.72 0.34
C ASN A 75 -7.32 -11.58 -0.61
N ILE A 76 -6.35 -11.02 -1.34
CA ILE A 76 -6.58 -9.91 -2.26
C ILE A 76 -6.94 -10.50 -3.62
N SER A 77 -8.06 -10.06 -4.16
CA SER A 77 -8.50 -10.35 -5.51
C SER A 77 -7.38 -10.08 -6.50
N GLN A 78 -7.22 -10.98 -7.48
CA GLN A 78 -6.22 -10.80 -8.53
C GLN A 78 -6.58 -9.56 -9.36
N ASN A 79 -5.60 -9.03 -10.08
CA ASN A 79 -5.80 -7.99 -11.09
C ASN A 79 -5.92 -6.54 -10.58
N TYR A 80 -5.23 -6.17 -9.49
CA TYR A 80 -5.23 -4.78 -9.02
C TYR A 80 -3.84 -4.18 -8.85
N ASP A 81 -3.70 -2.91 -9.22
CA ASP A 81 -2.58 -2.06 -8.86
C ASP A 81 -2.94 -1.17 -7.67
N LEU A 82 -2.19 -1.32 -6.58
CA LEU A 82 -2.40 -0.58 -5.35
C LEU A 82 -1.21 0.33 -5.04
N VAL A 83 -1.50 1.61 -4.80
CA VAL A 83 -0.52 2.59 -4.33
C VAL A 83 -0.91 3.03 -2.91
N ILE A 84 -0.04 2.73 -1.95
CA ILE A 84 -0.22 3.09 -0.55
C ILE A 84 0.50 4.41 -0.28
N LEU A 85 -0.28 5.43 0.04
CA LEU A 85 0.16 6.77 0.39
C LEU A 85 0.16 6.91 1.92
N THR A 86 1.33 6.85 2.54
CA THR A 86 1.42 6.89 4.00
C THR A 86 1.23 8.29 4.57
N LYS A 87 0.62 8.39 5.76
CA LYS A 87 0.47 9.64 6.52
C LYS A 87 1.44 9.67 7.72
N PRO A 88 1.70 10.85 8.33
CA PRO A 88 2.57 10.97 9.49
C PRO A 88 2.20 10.03 10.66
N ALA A 89 0.90 9.81 10.90
CA ALA A 89 0.40 8.93 11.97
C ALA A 89 0.90 7.47 11.89
N VAL A 90 1.37 7.01 10.73
CA VAL A 90 1.88 5.63 10.55
C VAL A 90 3.13 5.33 11.38
N THR A 91 3.88 6.37 11.80
CA THR A 91 5.14 6.18 12.55
C THR A 91 4.90 5.72 13.98
N ILE A 92 3.80 6.15 14.59
CA ILE A 92 3.41 5.83 15.97
C ILE A 92 2.41 4.68 16.06
N ALA A 93 1.75 4.33 14.95
CA ALA A 93 0.77 3.25 14.91
C ALA A 93 1.38 1.91 15.32
N ALA A 94 0.62 1.06 16.02
CA ALA A 94 1.02 -0.32 16.30
C ALA A 94 0.88 -1.20 15.03
N PHE A 95 1.62 -2.31 14.96
CA PHE A 95 1.57 -3.18 13.77
C PHE A 95 0.18 -3.77 13.55
N LYS A 96 -0.49 -4.16 14.64
CA LYS A 96 -1.85 -4.70 14.64
C LYS A 96 -2.88 -3.69 14.10
N ASP A 97 -2.69 -2.40 14.37
CA ASP A 97 -3.59 -1.36 13.88
C ASP A 97 -3.42 -1.12 12.38
N LEU A 98 -2.17 -1.18 11.89
CA LEU A 98 -1.89 -1.11 10.45
C LEU A 98 -2.53 -2.28 9.70
N GLU A 99 -2.47 -3.47 10.27
CA GLU A 99 -3.07 -4.68 9.71
C GLU A 99 -4.60 -4.58 9.65
N LYS A 100 -5.24 -4.25 10.79
CA LYS A 100 -6.69 -4.03 10.85
C LYS A 100 -7.16 -2.96 9.88
N THR A 101 -6.42 -1.86 9.78
CA THR A 101 -6.73 -0.76 8.86
C THR A 101 -6.61 -1.22 7.41
N PHE A 102 -5.58 -2.00 7.08
CA PHE A 102 -5.39 -2.53 5.74
C PHE A 102 -6.54 -3.46 5.33
N GLU A 103 -6.91 -4.39 6.21
CA GLU A 103 -8.06 -5.29 5.99
C GLU A 103 -9.38 -4.54 5.83
N PHE A 104 -9.61 -3.52 6.66
CA PHE A 104 -10.80 -2.68 6.56
C PHE A 104 -10.89 -1.98 5.20
N LEU A 105 -9.77 -1.45 4.69
CA LEU A 105 -9.72 -0.79 3.39
C LEU A 105 -9.93 -1.77 2.23
N LEU A 106 -9.36 -2.98 2.31
CA LEU A 106 -9.59 -4.03 1.31
C LEU A 106 -11.07 -4.44 1.26
N LYS A 107 -11.69 -4.70 2.41
CA LYS A 107 -13.13 -4.99 2.51
C LYS A 107 -13.98 -3.86 1.93
N LYS A 108 -13.62 -2.61 2.22
CA LYS A 108 -14.32 -1.42 1.68
C LYS A 108 -14.16 -1.31 0.17
N ALA A 109 -13.01 -1.72 -0.36
CA ALA A 109 -12.74 -1.76 -1.78
C ALA A 109 -13.33 -3.00 -2.49
N LYS A 110 -13.94 -3.93 -1.74
CA LYS A 110 -14.53 -5.18 -2.23
C LYS A 110 -13.53 -6.05 -3.00
N ILE A 111 -12.29 -6.09 -2.52
CA ILE A 111 -11.19 -6.86 -3.13
C ILE A 111 -10.41 -7.66 -2.10
#